data_AF-A0A6V7S8U3-F1
#
_entry.id   AF-A0A6V7S8U3-F1
#
_cell.length_a   1.000
_cell.length_b   1.000
_cell.length_c   1.000
_cell.angle_alpha   90.00
_cell.angle_beta   90.00
_cell.angle_gamma   90.00
#
_symmetry.space_group_name_H-M   'P 1'
#
loop_
_entity.id
_entity.type
_entity.pdbx_description
1 polymer ?
#
loop_
_entity_poly.entity_id
_entity_poly.type
_entity_poly.pdbx_seq_one_letter_code
_entity_poly.pdbx_strand_id
1 'polypeptide(L)'
;MKLDTIFKILLLITIIFTTHQIWPLYELAKQISNGTVLFCIKEEFHKLYIFFCLYNLKEDIEIFSTNTNVPPKPRYFVFFVLSGFVTYIIKFILNKISTRIGDRLIPKRVFGFISLKDQVYFPAEMGGQGETNAYFLGYPNQKISNLIHIYYFMNGGYLLTSVCSLLKSEKLPDFYENFLQHFCAMILVYFSYSHNFIKVGAIIMLCHDICEVFSSACRVFVDTRYKFITVSSFCILFLSWGYLRLYIFAKNCILPIHKNYNMFSSLIRVETFIWLIFLLLVILLMNVYWFVLMGKMFIHFVTSGKTEDILTRVTEIEEKERNIEMKNK
;
A
#
# COMPACT_ATOMS: atom_id res chain seq x y z
N MET A 1 26.50 6.42 -5.83
CA MET A 1 25.84 5.13 -5.52
C MET A 1 24.70 4.94 -6.51
N LYS A 2 24.52 3.77 -7.13
CA LYS A 2 23.42 3.56 -8.09
C LYS A 2 22.07 3.65 -7.36
N LEU A 3 21.05 4.22 -8.00
CA LEU A 3 19.72 4.41 -7.40
C LEU A 3 19.09 3.09 -6.94
N ASP A 4 19.23 2.03 -7.75
CA ASP A 4 18.88 0.65 -7.40
C ASP A 4 19.56 0.16 -6.09
N THR A 5 20.83 0.54 -5.85
CA THR A 5 21.51 0.22 -4.60
C THR A 5 20.89 0.91 -3.40
N ILE A 6 20.39 2.15 -3.55
CA ILE A 6 19.69 2.87 -2.48
C ILE A 6 18.39 2.12 -2.12
N PHE A 7 17.59 1.70 -3.10
CA PHE A 7 16.35 0.98 -2.85
C PHE A 7 16.57 -0.40 -2.23
N LYS A 8 17.61 -1.13 -2.65
CA LYS A 8 18.01 -2.40 -2.01
C LYS A 8 18.42 -2.21 -0.55
N ILE A 9 19.20 -1.17 -0.25
CA ILE A 9 19.58 -0.83 1.13
C ILE A 9 18.33 -0.45 1.93
N LEU A 10 17.45 0.38 1.38
CA LEU A 10 16.22 0.81 2.05
C LEU A 10 15.28 -0.37 2.32
N LEU A 11 15.18 -1.32 1.38
CA LEU A 11 14.45 -2.57 1.57
C LEU A 11 15.06 -3.44 2.66
N LEU A 12 16.38 -3.59 2.68
CA LEU A 12 17.08 -4.34 3.72
C LEU A 12 16.84 -3.72 5.11
N ILE A 13 16.98 -2.39 5.22
CA ILE A 13 16.69 -1.63 6.44
C ILE A 13 15.24 -1.91 6.88
N THR A 14 14.30 -1.78 5.96
CA THR A 14 12.87 -2.01 6.25
C THR A 14 12.65 -3.42 6.79
N ILE A 15 13.23 -4.44 6.15
CA ILE A 15 13.13 -5.83 6.60
C ILE A 15 13.72 -6.00 8.01
N ILE A 16 14.94 -5.49 8.26
CA ILE A 16 15.62 -5.62 9.57
C ILE A 16 14.83 -4.94 10.69
N PHE A 17 14.31 -3.73 10.45
CA PHE A 17 13.49 -3.05 11.46
C PHE A 17 12.16 -3.75 11.67
N THR A 18 11.54 -4.28 10.60
CA THR A 18 10.30 -5.06 10.72
C THR A 18 10.51 -6.33 11.53
N THR A 19 11.59 -7.08 11.25
CA THR A 19 11.92 -8.29 12.00
C THR A 19 12.22 -7.96 13.45
N HIS A 20 12.90 -6.84 13.74
CA HIS A 20 13.13 -6.38 15.11
C HIS A 20 11.83 -6.07 15.88
N GLN A 21 10.82 -5.50 15.20
CA GLN A 21 9.52 -5.21 15.82
C GLN A 21 8.70 -6.48 16.10
N ILE A 22 8.82 -7.51 15.26
CA ILE A 22 8.13 -8.80 15.45
C ILE A 22 8.90 -9.68 16.44
N TRP A 23 10.23 -9.66 16.36
CA TRP A 23 11.14 -10.49 17.12
C TRP A 23 12.36 -9.66 17.56
N PRO A 24 12.50 -9.34 18.85
CA PRO A 24 13.68 -8.62 19.31
C PRO A 24 14.93 -9.45 18.95
N LEU A 25 15.83 -8.86 18.15
CA LEU A 25 17.02 -9.54 17.56
C LEU A 25 17.90 -10.25 18.60
N TYR A 26 17.85 -9.81 19.86
CA TYR A 26 18.52 -10.46 21.00
C TYR A 26 17.97 -11.87 21.29
N GLU A 27 16.65 -12.05 21.28
CA GLU A 27 16.04 -13.37 21.44
C GLU A 27 16.37 -14.28 20.26
N LEU A 28 16.34 -13.72 19.04
CA LEU A 28 16.64 -14.42 17.80
C LEU A 28 18.11 -14.91 17.76
N ALA A 29 19.06 -14.07 18.18
CA ALA A 29 20.47 -14.43 18.30
C ALA A 29 20.72 -15.50 19.37
N LYS A 30 20.04 -15.39 20.52
CA LYS A 30 20.10 -16.39 21.61
C LYS A 30 19.53 -17.74 21.16
N GLN A 31 18.51 -17.75 20.31
CA GLN A 31 17.90 -18.97 19.77
C GLN A 31 18.69 -19.61 18.62
N ILE A 32 19.35 -18.80 17.78
CA ILE A 32 20.30 -19.30 16.77
C ILE A 32 21.50 -19.96 17.46
N SER A 33 22.01 -19.36 18.54
CA SER A 33 23.10 -19.94 19.36
C SER A 33 22.72 -21.26 20.03
N ASN A 34 21.42 -21.53 20.24
CA ASN A 34 20.92 -22.72 20.91
C ASN A 34 20.45 -23.84 19.95
N GLY A 35 20.62 -23.69 18.63
CA GLY A 35 20.32 -24.74 17.64
C GLY A 35 18.85 -25.16 17.52
N THR A 36 17.91 -24.45 18.16
CA THR A 36 16.48 -24.81 18.30
C THR A 36 15.56 -24.12 17.29
N VAL A 37 16.13 -23.50 16.26
CA VAL A 37 15.43 -22.66 15.28
C VAL A 37 14.24 -23.36 14.63
N LEU A 38 14.39 -24.63 14.22
CA LEU A 38 13.32 -25.37 13.53
C LEU A 38 12.13 -25.70 14.46
N PHE A 39 12.40 -26.03 15.73
CA PHE A 39 11.37 -26.29 16.75
C PHE A 39 10.60 -25.01 17.08
N CYS A 40 11.32 -23.90 17.24
CA CYS A 40 10.74 -22.60 17.56
C CYS A 40 9.93 -22.01 16.39
N ILE A 41 10.37 -22.20 15.14
CA ILE A 41 9.56 -21.87 13.95
C ILE A 41 8.26 -22.65 13.97
N LYS A 42 8.30 -23.96 14.27
CA LYS A 42 7.09 -24.80 14.32
C LYS A 42 6.14 -24.38 15.44
N GLU A 43 6.66 -24.00 16.59
CA GLU A 43 5.91 -23.47 17.74
C GLU A 43 5.32 -22.09 17.45
N GLU A 44 6.04 -21.21 16.75
CA GLU A 44 5.54 -19.91 16.28
C GLU A 44 4.51 -20.06 15.17
N PHE A 45 4.67 -20.98 14.22
CA PHE A 45 3.60 -21.32 13.27
C PHE A 45 2.35 -21.84 14.00
N HIS A 46 2.52 -22.58 15.10
CA HIS A 46 1.41 -23.03 15.93
C HIS A 46 0.77 -21.86 16.70
N LYS A 47 1.55 -20.88 17.19
CA LYS A 47 1.02 -19.63 17.77
C LYS A 47 0.33 -18.77 16.72
N LEU A 48 0.84 -18.69 15.50
CA LEU A 48 0.21 -18.01 14.36
C LEU A 48 -1.11 -18.70 13.99
N TYR A 49 -1.13 -20.03 13.97
CA TYR A 49 -2.34 -20.82 13.75
C TYR A 49 -3.40 -20.58 14.84
N ILE A 50 -2.98 -20.49 16.10
CA ILE A 50 -3.85 -20.12 17.23
C ILE A 50 -4.25 -18.64 17.17
N PHE A 51 -3.37 -17.73 16.77
CA PHE A 51 -3.63 -16.29 16.65
C PHE A 51 -4.63 -15.98 15.53
N PHE A 52 -4.57 -16.73 14.42
CA PHE A 52 -5.54 -16.72 13.34
C PHE A 52 -6.80 -17.57 13.62
N CYS A 53 -6.90 -18.21 14.79
CA CYS A 53 -8.01 -19.03 15.30
C CYS A 53 -9.24 -19.13 14.37
N LEU A 54 -9.16 -19.99 13.34
CA LEU A 54 -10.25 -20.26 12.39
C LEU A 54 -11.49 -20.89 13.04
N TYR A 55 -11.40 -21.25 14.33
CA TYR A 55 -12.43 -21.96 15.09
C TYR A 55 -13.74 -21.17 15.25
N ASN A 56 -13.66 -19.83 15.43
CA ASN A 56 -14.84 -18.97 15.61
C ASN A 56 -15.18 -18.11 14.38
N LEU A 57 -14.73 -18.49 13.18
CA LEU A 57 -15.00 -17.72 11.95
C LEU A 57 -16.50 -17.48 11.74
N LYS A 58 -17.34 -18.47 12.10
CA LYS A 58 -18.80 -18.38 12.00
C LYS A 58 -19.37 -17.28 12.92
N GLU A 59 -18.93 -17.22 14.17
CA GLU A 59 -19.34 -16.18 15.12
C GLU A 59 -18.85 -14.80 14.68
N ASP A 60 -17.62 -14.68 14.18
CA ASP A 60 -17.09 -13.41 13.72
C ASP A 60 -17.84 -12.91 12.47
N ILE A 61 -18.20 -13.80 11.53
CA ILE A 61 -19.10 -13.46 10.40
C ILE A 61 -20.48 -13.01 10.89
N GLU A 62 -21.03 -13.69 11.90
CA GLU A 62 -22.33 -13.34 12.49
C GLU A 62 -22.28 -11.97 13.18
N ILE A 63 -21.18 -11.63 13.85
CA ILE A 63 -20.94 -10.30 14.43
C ILE A 63 -20.92 -9.22 13.33
N PHE A 64 -20.27 -9.47 12.19
CA PHE A 64 -20.27 -8.56 11.04
C PHE A 64 -21.61 -8.49 10.29
N SER A 65 -22.47 -9.50 10.42
CA SER A 65 -23.82 -9.50 9.84
C SER A 65 -24.81 -8.73 10.72
N THR A 66 -24.65 -8.83 12.04
CA THR A 66 -25.61 -8.31 13.04
C THR A 66 -25.31 -6.90 13.51
N ASN A 67 -24.03 -6.53 13.68
CA ASN A 67 -23.64 -5.22 14.20
C ASN A 67 -23.22 -4.29 13.08
N THR A 68 -23.65 -3.03 13.08
CA THR A 68 -23.23 -2.05 12.06
C THR A 68 -21.84 -1.47 12.30
N ASN A 69 -21.38 -1.45 13.57
CA ASN A 69 -20.11 -0.89 13.98
C ASN A 69 -19.36 -1.85 14.90
N VAL A 70 -18.20 -2.32 14.46
CA VAL A 70 -17.40 -3.35 15.15
C VAL A 70 -16.01 -2.77 15.49
N PRO A 71 -15.50 -2.93 16.73
CA PRO A 71 -14.13 -2.55 17.06
C PRO A 71 -13.15 -3.52 16.37
N PRO A 72 -12.05 -3.04 15.77
CA PRO A 72 -11.07 -3.93 15.16
C PRO A 72 -10.38 -4.80 16.21
N LYS A 73 -10.10 -6.04 15.82
CA LYS A 73 -9.39 -7.02 16.64
C LYS A 73 -8.34 -7.72 15.78
N PRO A 74 -7.13 -8.02 16.30
CA PRO A 74 -6.09 -8.68 15.51
C PRO A 74 -6.53 -9.99 14.84
N ARG A 75 -7.45 -10.73 15.47
CA ARG A 75 -8.04 -11.97 14.91
C ARG A 75 -8.75 -11.79 13.57
N TYR A 76 -9.26 -10.61 13.27
CA TYR A 76 -9.92 -10.32 11.99
C TYR A 76 -8.94 -10.25 10.81
N PHE A 77 -7.64 -10.38 11.06
CA PHE A 77 -6.65 -10.50 9.99
C PHE A 77 -6.86 -11.75 9.12
N VAL A 78 -7.57 -12.78 9.61
CA VAL A 78 -8.04 -13.92 8.80
C VAL A 78 -8.84 -13.46 7.57
N PHE A 79 -9.70 -12.45 7.72
CA PHE A 79 -10.52 -11.94 6.63
C PHE A 79 -9.68 -11.27 5.53
N PHE A 80 -8.51 -10.72 5.86
CA PHE A 80 -7.56 -10.20 4.87
C PHE A 80 -6.99 -11.32 4.00
N VAL A 81 -6.56 -12.41 4.63
CA VAL A 81 -6.01 -13.58 3.92
C VAL A 81 -7.09 -14.23 3.06
N LEU A 82 -8.30 -14.41 3.61
CA LEU A 82 -9.44 -14.94 2.87
C LEU A 82 -9.78 -14.05 1.66
N SER A 83 -9.83 -12.73 1.85
CA SER A 83 -10.05 -11.77 0.76
C SER A 83 -8.95 -11.84 -0.30
N GLY A 84 -7.69 -12.06 0.10
CA GLY A 84 -6.57 -12.30 -0.80
C GLY A 84 -6.76 -13.56 -1.65
N PHE A 85 -7.16 -14.68 -1.04
CA PHE A 85 -7.48 -15.91 -1.77
C PHE A 85 -8.63 -15.72 -2.76
N VAL A 86 -9.72 -15.08 -2.33
CA VAL A 86 -10.86 -14.76 -3.20
C VAL A 86 -10.41 -13.87 -4.37
N THR A 87 -9.62 -12.84 -4.10
CA THR A 87 -9.09 -11.94 -5.15
C THR A 87 -8.21 -12.70 -6.14
N TYR A 88 -7.36 -13.59 -5.66
CA TYR A 88 -6.52 -14.43 -6.51
C TYR A 88 -7.34 -15.38 -7.39
N ILE A 89 -8.36 -16.04 -6.83
CA ILE A 89 -9.28 -16.93 -7.56
C ILE A 89 -10.05 -16.14 -8.63
N ILE A 90 -10.63 -14.99 -8.26
CA ILE A 90 -11.33 -14.11 -9.21
C ILE A 90 -10.39 -13.71 -10.33
N LYS A 91 -9.16 -13.27 -10.01
CA LYS A 91 -8.18 -12.88 -11.02
C LYS A 91 -7.80 -14.06 -11.93
N PHE A 92 -7.61 -15.25 -11.37
CA PHE A 92 -7.33 -16.47 -12.13
C PHE A 92 -8.48 -16.82 -13.10
N ILE A 93 -9.73 -16.78 -12.62
CA ILE A 93 -10.93 -17.03 -13.43
C ILE A 93 -11.05 -15.97 -14.53
N LEU A 94 -10.94 -14.68 -14.19
CA LEU A 94 -11.03 -13.59 -15.16
C LEU A 94 -9.92 -13.68 -16.21
N ASN A 95 -8.70 -14.03 -15.83
CA ASN A 95 -7.59 -14.19 -16.77
C ASN A 95 -7.82 -15.38 -17.72
N LYS A 96 -8.49 -16.44 -17.24
CA LYS A 96 -8.90 -17.60 -18.06
C LYS A 96 -10.05 -17.25 -19.03
N ILE A 97 -10.96 -16.36 -18.63
CA ILE A 97 -12.08 -15.89 -19.47
C ILE A 97 -11.62 -14.85 -20.49
N SER A 98 -10.76 -13.91 -20.08
CA SER A 98 -10.21 -12.87 -20.94
C SER A 98 -8.94 -12.27 -20.35
N THR A 99 -7.82 -12.39 -21.08
CA THR A 99 -6.53 -11.79 -20.72
C THR A 99 -6.59 -10.27 -20.51
N ARG A 100 -7.58 -9.58 -21.11
CA ARG A 100 -7.77 -8.13 -20.99
C ARG A 100 -8.55 -7.68 -19.76
N ILE A 101 -9.41 -8.55 -19.20
CA ILE A 101 -10.38 -8.19 -18.16
C ILE A 101 -9.80 -8.40 -16.76
N GLY A 102 -8.98 -9.44 -16.58
CA GLY A 102 -8.43 -9.85 -15.26
C GLY A 102 -7.64 -8.78 -14.51
N ASP A 103 -7.07 -7.80 -15.22
CA ASP A 103 -6.36 -6.67 -14.60
C ASP A 103 -7.21 -5.39 -14.47
N ARG A 104 -8.36 -5.30 -15.14
CA ARG A 104 -9.08 -4.03 -15.36
C ARG A 104 -10.36 -3.83 -14.54
N LEU A 105 -10.91 -4.88 -13.92
CA LEU A 105 -12.17 -4.77 -13.17
C LEU A 105 -12.06 -5.40 -11.78
N ILE A 106 -11.75 -4.55 -10.79
CA ILE A 106 -12.08 -4.86 -9.39
C ILE A 106 -12.94 -3.70 -8.87
N PRO A 107 -14.20 -3.93 -8.46
CA PRO A 107 -15.14 -2.90 -7.99
C PRO A 107 -14.72 -2.16 -6.70
N LYS A 108 -13.53 -2.45 -6.17
CA LYS A 108 -12.98 -1.87 -4.93
C LYS A 108 -12.88 -0.35 -4.93
N ARG A 109 -12.58 0.26 -6.09
CA ARG A 109 -12.25 1.69 -6.19
C ARG A 109 -13.46 2.58 -5.93
N VAL A 110 -14.63 2.18 -6.46
CA VAL A 110 -15.91 2.87 -6.25
C VAL A 110 -16.44 2.58 -4.84
N PHE A 111 -16.26 1.35 -4.36
CA PHE A 111 -16.69 0.94 -3.02
C PHE A 111 -16.00 1.74 -1.90
N GLY A 112 -14.71 2.06 -2.05
CA GLY A 112 -13.97 2.89 -1.09
C GLY A 112 -14.56 4.29 -0.93
N PHE A 113 -14.87 4.96 -2.04
CA PHE A 113 -15.47 6.30 -2.00
C PHE A 113 -16.86 6.27 -1.37
N ILE A 114 -17.70 5.29 -1.75
CA ILE A 114 -19.06 5.13 -1.17
C ILE A 114 -18.99 4.86 0.33
N SER A 115 -18.00 4.08 0.79
CA SER A 115 -17.86 3.73 2.20
C SER A 115 -17.40 4.91 3.08
N LEU A 116 -16.65 5.85 2.50
CA LEU A 116 -15.98 6.93 3.24
C LEU A 116 -16.68 8.29 3.12
N LYS A 117 -17.43 8.57 2.05
CA LYS A 117 -18.00 9.90 1.79
C LYS A 117 -18.90 10.44 2.92
N ASP A 118 -19.61 9.55 3.62
CA ASP A 118 -20.58 9.92 4.66
C ASP A 118 -19.94 9.89 6.07
N GLN A 119 -18.62 9.72 6.17
CA GLN A 119 -17.92 9.62 7.46
C GLN A 119 -17.53 11.00 8.00
N VAL A 120 -17.68 11.18 9.31
CA VAL A 120 -17.41 12.45 10.03
C VAL A 120 -15.94 12.89 9.98
N TYR A 121 -15.04 11.97 9.65
CA TYR A 121 -13.60 12.24 9.51
C TYR A 121 -13.15 12.33 8.05
N PHE A 122 -14.07 12.30 7.08
CA PHE A 122 -13.73 12.40 5.67
C PHE A 122 -13.24 13.83 5.36
N PRO A 123 -12.01 14.02 4.86
CA PRO A 123 -11.40 15.34 4.74
C PRO A 123 -12.16 16.23 3.75
N ALA A 124 -12.31 17.51 4.12
CA ALA A 124 -12.95 18.51 3.28
C ALA A 124 -12.28 18.65 1.90
N GLU A 125 -10.96 18.46 1.84
CA GLU A 125 -10.19 18.50 0.59
C GLU A 125 -10.55 17.41 -0.42
N MET A 126 -11.25 16.36 0.01
CA MET A 126 -11.73 15.26 -0.83
C MET A 126 -13.26 15.25 -1.00
N GLY A 127 -13.94 16.33 -0.58
CA GLY A 127 -15.40 16.47 -0.67
C GLY A 127 -16.18 16.09 0.59
N GLY A 128 -15.50 15.93 1.73
CA GLY A 128 -16.13 15.69 3.03
C GLY A 128 -16.44 16.96 3.83
N GLN A 129 -16.89 16.76 5.07
CA GLN A 129 -17.08 17.83 6.06
C GLN A 129 -16.22 17.63 7.32
N GLY A 130 -15.34 16.64 7.31
CA GLY A 130 -14.59 16.19 8.48
C GLY A 130 -13.28 16.93 8.71
N GLU A 131 -12.99 17.18 9.99
CA GLU A 131 -11.70 17.74 10.44
C GLU A 131 -10.68 16.63 10.76
N THR A 132 -9.39 16.94 10.63
CA THR A 132 -8.30 16.00 10.95
C THR A 132 -8.28 15.55 12.41
N ASN A 133 -8.88 16.32 13.32
CA ASN A 133 -9.00 15.97 14.74
C ASN A 133 -9.99 14.82 14.96
N ALA A 134 -10.94 14.61 14.03
CA ALA A 134 -11.93 13.54 14.12
C ALA A 134 -11.33 12.13 13.93
N TYR A 135 -10.12 12.02 13.38
CA TYR A 135 -9.43 10.74 13.17
C TYR A 135 -9.23 9.97 14.47
N PHE A 136 -8.99 10.65 15.59
CA PHE A 136 -8.66 10.00 16.86
C PHE A 136 -9.80 10.03 17.89
N LEU A 137 -11.00 10.47 17.50
CA LEU A 137 -12.18 10.41 18.37
C LEU A 137 -12.47 8.96 18.78
N GLY A 138 -12.55 8.73 20.10
CA GLY A 138 -12.81 7.42 20.70
C GLY A 138 -11.60 6.47 20.70
N TYR A 139 -10.38 6.95 20.41
CA TYR A 139 -9.16 6.14 20.53
C TYR A 139 -8.88 5.78 22.01
N PRO A 140 -8.46 4.54 22.34
CA PRO A 140 -8.09 3.42 21.46
C PRO A 140 -9.25 2.50 21.03
N ASN A 141 -10.43 2.58 21.65
CA ASN A 141 -11.57 1.71 21.36
C ASN A 141 -12.52 2.29 20.30
N GLN A 142 -11.97 2.65 19.14
CA GLN A 142 -12.76 3.18 18.04
C GLN A 142 -13.67 2.10 17.43
N LYS A 143 -14.97 2.39 17.35
CA LYS A 143 -15.91 1.57 16.60
C LYS A 143 -15.90 2.00 15.14
N ILE A 144 -15.88 1.04 14.23
CA ILE A 144 -15.74 1.29 12.79
C ILE A 144 -16.87 0.57 12.06
N SER A 145 -17.46 1.26 11.08
CA SER A 145 -18.51 0.67 10.24
C SER A 145 -18.00 -0.55 9.49
N ASN A 146 -18.86 -1.56 9.36
CA ASN A 146 -18.51 -2.80 8.66
C ASN A 146 -18.12 -2.58 7.20
N LEU A 147 -18.67 -1.55 6.56
CA LEU A 147 -18.29 -1.20 5.18
C LEU A 147 -16.80 -0.85 5.08
N ILE A 148 -16.26 -0.14 6.07
CA ILE A 148 -14.84 0.22 6.12
C ILE A 148 -13.99 -1.02 6.41
N HIS A 149 -14.45 -1.94 7.27
CA HIS A 149 -13.78 -3.23 7.49
C HIS A 149 -13.69 -4.03 6.19
N ILE A 150 -14.79 -4.17 5.45
CA ILE A 150 -14.83 -4.85 4.16
C ILE A 150 -13.89 -4.16 3.15
N TYR A 151 -13.92 -2.83 3.08
CA TYR A 151 -13.00 -2.06 2.23
C TYR A 151 -11.53 -2.34 2.57
N TYR A 152 -11.20 -2.40 3.86
CA TYR A 152 -9.86 -2.73 4.34
C TYR A 152 -9.44 -4.15 3.98
N PHE A 153 -10.33 -5.13 4.16
CA PHE A 153 -10.07 -6.53 3.80
C PHE A 153 -9.84 -6.69 2.30
N MET A 154 -10.68 -6.08 1.47
CA MET A 154 -10.54 -6.10 0.01
C MET A 154 -9.19 -5.54 -0.45
N ASN A 155 -8.77 -4.41 0.13
CA ASN A 155 -7.52 -3.78 -0.27
C ASN A 155 -6.28 -4.49 0.26
N GLY A 156 -6.30 -4.99 1.49
CA GLY A 156 -5.17 -5.78 1.99
C GLY A 156 -5.07 -7.14 1.29
N GLY A 157 -6.20 -7.76 0.92
CA GLY A 157 -6.24 -8.96 0.07
C GLY A 157 -5.66 -8.70 -1.33
N TYR A 158 -6.02 -7.58 -1.96
CA TYR A 158 -5.41 -7.14 -3.21
C TYR A 158 -3.90 -6.94 -3.07
N LEU A 159 -3.46 -6.29 -2.00
CA LEU A 159 -2.04 -6.02 -1.77
C LEU A 159 -1.24 -7.32 -1.59
N LEU A 160 -1.77 -8.28 -0.84
CA LEU A 160 -1.18 -9.62 -0.70
C LEU A 160 -1.08 -10.32 -2.07
N THR A 161 -2.14 -10.25 -2.87
CA THR A 161 -2.15 -10.85 -4.23
C THR A 161 -1.14 -10.19 -5.15
N SER A 162 -0.96 -8.86 -5.06
CA SER A 162 0.02 -8.10 -5.84
C SER A 162 1.45 -8.48 -5.47
N VAL A 163 1.77 -8.64 -4.19
CA VAL A 163 3.09 -9.11 -3.75
C VAL A 163 3.36 -10.53 -4.23
N CYS A 164 2.40 -11.44 -4.07
CA CYS A 164 2.51 -12.81 -4.55
C CYS A 164 2.70 -12.88 -6.07
N SER A 165 2.04 -12.00 -6.82
CA SER A 165 2.17 -11.91 -8.27
C SER A 165 3.53 -11.38 -8.67
N LEU A 166 3.99 -10.30 -8.01
CA LEU A 166 5.31 -9.72 -8.26
C LEU A 166 6.44 -10.72 -8.01
N LEU A 167 6.36 -11.50 -6.93
CA LEU A 167 7.34 -12.55 -6.61
C LEU A 167 7.41 -13.68 -7.65
N LYS A 168 6.33 -13.93 -8.39
CA LYS A 168 6.26 -14.95 -9.46
C LYS A 168 6.65 -14.39 -10.83
N SER A 169 6.54 -13.07 -11.02
CA SER A 169 6.87 -12.41 -12.27
C SER A 169 8.39 -12.35 -12.50
N GLU A 170 8.78 -12.25 -13.78
CA GLU A 170 10.16 -11.98 -14.14
C GLU A 170 10.64 -10.66 -13.53
N LYS A 171 11.92 -10.62 -13.14
CA LYS A 171 12.51 -9.45 -12.47
C LYS A 171 12.73 -8.33 -13.49
N LEU A 172 11.72 -7.49 -13.63
CA LEU A 172 11.80 -6.24 -14.37
C LEU A 172 12.74 -5.25 -13.66
N PRO A 173 13.28 -4.24 -14.38
CA PRO A 173 14.23 -3.27 -13.82
C PRO A 173 13.68 -2.53 -12.57
N ASP A 174 12.38 -2.27 -12.52
CA ASP A 174 11.71 -1.58 -11.40
C ASP A 174 11.19 -2.55 -10.30
N PHE A 175 11.67 -3.79 -10.28
CA PHE A 175 11.17 -4.83 -9.38
C PHE A 175 11.36 -4.46 -7.92
N TYR A 176 12.54 -3.98 -7.53
CA TYR A 176 12.86 -3.71 -6.13
C TYR A 176 12.08 -2.51 -5.59
N GLU A 177 11.89 -1.49 -6.42
CA GLU A 177 11.10 -0.29 -6.16
C GLU A 177 9.65 -0.69 -5.90
N ASN A 178 9.05 -1.43 -6.83
CA ASN A 178 7.65 -1.85 -6.70
C ASN A 178 7.45 -2.82 -5.52
N PHE A 179 8.41 -3.72 -5.28
CA PHE A 179 8.37 -4.65 -4.15
C PHE A 179 8.47 -3.90 -2.82
N LEU A 180 9.39 -2.96 -2.68
CA LEU A 180 9.55 -2.13 -1.47
C LEU A 180 8.25 -1.42 -1.11
N GLN A 181 7.63 -0.76 -2.08
CA GLN A 181 6.37 -0.02 -1.85
C GLN A 181 5.24 -0.95 -1.40
N HIS A 182 5.03 -2.08 -2.09
CA HIS A 182 3.98 -3.02 -1.71
C HIS A 182 4.26 -3.69 -0.36
N PHE A 183 5.52 -4.00 -0.06
CA PHE A 183 5.92 -4.57 1.22
C PHE A 183 5.67 -3.59 2.37
N CYS A 184 6.08 -2.32 2.24
CA CYS A 184 5.80 -1.29 3.24
C CYS A 184 4.30 -1.09 3.45
N ALA A 185 3.52 -1.07 2.37
CA ALA A 185 2.08 -0.94 2.44
C ALA A 185 1.43 -2.12 3.19
N MET A 186 1.92 -3.36 3.01
CA MET A 186 1.37 -4.53 3.71
C MET A 186 1.57 -4.41 5.21
N ILE A 187 2.77 -4.01 5.60
CA ILE A 187 3.13 -3.78 6.99
C ILE A 187 2.25 -2.67 7.60
N LEU A 188 2.12 -1.54 6.91
CA LEU A 188 1.27 -0.43 7.39
C LEU A 188 -0.20 -0.82 7.53
N VAL A 189 -0.75 -1.61 6.60
CA VAL A 189 -2.12 -2.13 6.69
C VAL A 189 -2.29 -3.03 7.91
N TYR A 190 -1.35 -3.95 8.15
CA TYR A 190 -1.37 -4.84 9.33
C TYR A 190 -1.31 -4.04 10.63
N PHE A 191 -0.33 -3.16 10.78
CA PHE A 191 -0.17 -2.38 12.01
C PHE A 191 -1.29 -1.38 12.23
N SER A 192 -1.81 -0.77 11.16
CA SER A 192 -2.97 0.12 11.23
C SER A 192 -4.20 -0.60 11.78
N TYR A 193 -4.43 -1.84 11.33
CA TYR A 193 -5.55 -2.64 11.82
C TYR A 193 -5.37 -3.07 13.29
N SER A 194 -4.15 -3.51 13.66
CA SER A 194 -3.83 -3.96 15.03
C SER A 194 -3.86 -2.82 16.06
N HIS A 195 -3.43 -1.61 15.71
CA HIS A 195 -3.37 -0.45 16.61
C HIS A 195 -4.56 0.51 16.46
N ASN A 196 -5.59 0.12 15.70
CA ASN A 196 -6.81 0.89 15.47
C ASN A 196 -6.58 2.28 14.82
N PHE A 197 -5.68 2.35 13.84
CA PHE A 197 -5.45 3.53 12.98
C PHE A 197 -6.22 3.48 11.66
N ILE A 198 -7.25 2.64 11.60
CA ILE A 198 -8.01 2.31 10.38
C ILE A 198 -8.62 3.54 9.71
N LYS A 199 -9.07 4.55 10.48
CA LYS A 199 -9.61 5.79 9.90
C LYS A 199 -8.57 6.51 9.03
N VAL A 200 -7.36 6.71 9.54
CA VAL A 200 -6.27 7.35 8.78
C VAL A 200 -5.82 6.45 7.62
N GLY A 201 -5.67 5.16 7.88
CA GLY A 201 -5.27 4.21 6.85
C GLY A 201 -6.29 4.07 5.70
N ALA A 202 -7.58 4.21 5.97
CA ALA A 202 -8.63 4.19 4.95
C ALA A 202 -8.54 5.41 4.02
N ILE A 203 -8.22 6.61 4.56
CA ILE A 203 -7.96 7.80 3.75
C ILE A 203 -6.72 7.61 2.88
N ILE A 204 -5.64 7.06 3.42
CA ILE A 204 -4.44 6.70 2.64
C ILE A 204 -4.83 5.81 1.46
N MET A 205 -5.53 4.71 1.74
CA MET A 205 -5.93 3.73 0.72
C MET A 205 -6.80 4.36 -0.36
N LEU A 206 -7.73 5.25 0.01
CA LEU A 206 -8.58 5.97 -0.94
C LEU A 206 -7.78 6.91 -1.85
N CYS A 207 -6.83 7.68 -1.29
CA CYS A 207 -5.94 8.54 -2.08
C CYS A 207 -5.20 7.71 -3.16
N HIS A 208 -4.72 6.54 -2.77
CA HIS A 208 -4.05 5.63 -3.70
C HIS A 208 -5.02 5.08 -4.75
N ASP A 209 -6.19 4.58 -4.35
CA ASP A 209 -7.19 4.00 -5.26
C ASP A 209 -7.67 5.00 -6.33
N ILE A 210 -7.88 6.28 -5.98
CA ILE A 210 -8.30 7.32 -6.94
C ILE A 210 -7.22 7.53 -8.02
N CYS A 211 -5.95 7.66 -7.63
CA CYS A 211 -4.85 7.78 -8.60
C CYS A 211 -4.71 6.54 -9.49
N GLU A 212 -5.00 5.34 -8.98
CA GLU A 212 -4.98 4.12 -9.79
C GLU A 212 -6.05 4.15 -10.89
N VAL A 213 -7.21 4.78 -10.66
CA VAL A 213 -8.23 5.01 -11.71
C VAL A 213 -7.64 5.83 -12.85
N PHE A 214 -7.04 6.98 -12.53
CA PHE A 214 -6.43 7.86 -13.54
C PHE A 214 -5.25 7.19 -14.25
N SER A 215 -4.42 6.43 -13.53
CA SER A 215 -3.29 5.69 -14.11
C SER A 215 -3.78 4.63 -15.09
N SER A 216 -4.83 3.88 -14.71
CA SER A 216 -5.45 2.88 -15.57
C SER A 216 -6.05 3.52 -16.82
N ALA A 217 -6.72 4.67 -16.68
CA ALA A 217 -7.28 5.42 -17.80
C ALA A 217 -6.16 5.91 -18.76
N CYS A 218 -5.08 6.48 -18.24
CA CYS A 218 -3.94 6.92 -19.03
C CYS A 218 -3.32 5.78 -19.86
N ARG A 219 -3.17 4.59 -19.26
CA ARG A 219 -2.68 3.38 -19.97
C ARG A 219 -3.59 2.91 -21.09
N VAL A 220 -4.90 3.18 -21.02
CA VAL A 220 -5.83 2.86 -22.11
C VAL A 220 -5.73 3.89 -23.23
N PHE A 221 -5.60 5.17 -22.88
CA PHE A 221 -5.54 6.25 -23.86
C PHE A 221 -4.18 6.42 -24.53
N VAL A 222 -3.10 5.88 -23.97
CA VAL A 222 -1.76 5.94 -24.61
C VAL A 222 -1.70 5.14 -25.92
N ASP A 223 -2.43 4.03 -26.01
CA ASP A 223 -2.50 3.19 -27.22
C ASP A 223 -3.46 3.75 -28.28
N THR A 224 -4.13 4.87 -27.99
CA THR A 224 -5.16 5.43 -28.86
C THR A 224 -4.57 6.49 -29.79
N ARG A 225 -5.08 6.58 -31.04
CA ARG A 225 -4.63 7.59 -32.03
C ARG A 225 -4.90 9.05 -31.63
N TYR A 226 -5.76 9.29 -30.63
CA TYR A 226 -6.19 10.62 -30.20
C TYR A 226 -5.21 11.25 -29.20
N LYS A 227 -4.14 11.87 -29.72
CA LYS A 227 -3.07 12.51 -28.90
C LYS A 227 -3.61 13.50 -27.86
N PHE A 228 -4.65 14.27 -28.19
CA PHE A 228 -5.25 15.23 -27.25
C PHE A 228 -5.82 14.55 -26.00
N ILE A 229 -6.50 13.42 -26.17
CA ILE A 229 -7.08 12.66 -25.05
C ILE A 229 -5.97 12.05 -24.19
N THR A 230 -4.91 11.52 -24.83
CA THR A 230 -3.73 10.99 -24.13
C THR A 230 -3.07 12.07 -23.26
N VAL A 231 -2.76 13.25 -23.83
CA VAL A 231 -2.16 14.38 -23.10
C VAL A 231 -3.05 14.83 -21.96
N SER A 232 -4.35 15.01 -22.22
CA SER A 232 -5.32 15.43 -21.20
C SER A 232 -5.38 14.42 -20.04
N SER A 233 -5.50 13.13 -20.34
CA SER A 233 -5.52 12.07 -19.33
C SER A 233 -4.23 12.00 -18.51
N PHE A 234 -3.08 12.25 -19.15
CA PHE A 234 -1.79 12.33 -18.47
C PHE A 234 -1.72 13.54 -17.54
N CYS A 235 -2.15 14.73 -17.97
CA CYS A 235 -2.19 15.92 -17.13
C CYS A 235 -3.07 15.71 -15.90
N ILE A 236 -4.24 15.09 -16.07
CA ILE A 236 -5.14 14.74 -14.95
C ILE A 236 -4.46 13.75 -14.01
N LEU A 237 -3.78 12.72 -14.53
CA LEU A 237 -3.00 11.79 -13.70
C LEU A 237 -1.89 12.52 -12.92
N PHE A 238 -1.11 13.36 -13.58
CA PHE A 238 0.00 14.08 -12.96
C PHE A 238 -0.48 15.01 -11.84
N LEU A 239 -1.52 15.82 -12.11
CA LEU A 239 -2.12 16.71 -11.12
C LEU A 239 -2.75 15.94 -9.95
N SER A 240 -3.52 14.88 -10.25
CA SER A 240 -4.15 14.06 -9.20
C SER A 240 -3.12 13.35 -8.33
N TRP A 241 -2.00 12.88 -8.91
CA TRP A 241 -0.92 12.27 -8.13
C TRP A 241 -0.25 13.27 -7.20
N GLY A 242 0.10 14.47 -7.70
CA GLY A 242 0.68 15.52 -6.88
C GLY A 242 -0.25 15.95 -5.74
N TYR A 243 -1.54 16.14 -6.03
CA TYR A 243 -2.52 16.56 -5.03
C TYR A 243 -2.84 15.47 -4.00
N LEU A 244 -3.19 14.26 -4.44
CA LEU A 244 -3.67 13.20 -3.55
C LEU A 244 -2.52 12.50 -2.82
N ARG A 245 -1.45 12.11 -3.53
CA ARG A 245 -0.37 11.27 -2.97
C ARG A 245 0.80 12.04 -2.38
N LEU A 246 0.97 13.33 -2.70
CA LEU A 246 1.98 14.17 -2.06
C LEU A 246 1.34 15.12 -1.05
N TYR A 247 0.44 16.01 -1.48
CA TYR A 247 -0.12 17.04 -0.60
C TYR A 247 -1.07 16.46 0.46
N ILE A 248 -2.14 15.76 0.06
CA ILE A 248 -3.12 15.19 1.03
C ILE A 248 -2.47 14.12 1.90
N PHE A 249 -1.65 13.24 1.33
CA PHE A 249 -0.95 12.22 2.11
C PHE A 249 -0.08 12.83 3.22
N ALA A 250 0.75 13.84 2.92
CA ALA A 250 1.57 14.49 3.93
C ALA A 250 0.73 15.25 4.95
N LYS A 251 -0.23 16.07 4.50
CA LYS A 251 -1.03 16.94 5.36
C LYS A 251 -2.03 16.19 6.24
N ASN A 252 -2.77 15.25 5.67
CA ASN A 252 -3.91 14.61 6.31
C ASN A 252 -3.57 13.24 6.92
N CYS A 253 -2.41 12.65 6.60
CA CYS A 253 -2.01 11.36 7.17
C CYS A 253 -0.81 11.49 8.13
N ILE A 254 0.28 12.12 7.69
CA ILE A 254 1.51 12.21 8.49
C ILE A 254 1.37 13.24 9.63
N LEU A 255 0.91 14.46 9.32
CA LEU A 255 0.83 15.53 10.34
C LEU A 255 -0.11 15.19 11.52
N PRO A 256 -1.30 14.61 11.34
CA PRO A 256 -2.19 14.30 12.46
C PRO A 256 -1.61 13.22 13.37
N ILE A 257 -0.92 12.22 12.81
CA ILE A 257 -0.22 11.19 13.57
C ILE A 257 0.89 11.83 14.42
N HIS A 258 1.70 12.71 13.82
CA HIS A 258 2.79 13.38 14.52
C HIS A 258 2.29 14.34 15.61
N LYS A 259 1.27 15.17 15.34
CA LYS A 259 0.69 16.11 16.30
C LYS A 259 0.14 15.42 17.55
N ASN A 260 -0.40 14.22 17.41
CA ASN A 260 -0.96 13.45 18.52
C ASN A 260 0.07 12.50 19.17
N TYR A 261 1.37 12.72 18.96
CA TYR A 261 2.44 11.89 19.54
C TYR A 261 2.29 11.62 21.04
N ASN A 262 1.98 12.67 21.83
CA ASN A 262 1.84 12.54 23.29
C ASN A 262 0.70 11.59 23.70
N MET A 263 -0.36 11.51 22.88
CA MET A 263 -1.45 10.56 23.12
C MET A 263 -0.98 9.13 22.88
N PHE A 264 -0.23 8.90 21.79
CA PHE A 264 0.21 7.56 21.39
C PHE A 264 1.39 7.03 22.21
N SER A 265 2.30 7.89 22.66
CA SER A 265 3.47 7.47 23.45
C SER A 265 3.08 6.80 24.77
N SER A 266 1.87 7.08 25.28
CA SER A 266 1.32 6.45 26.48
C SER A 266 0.69 5.07 26.24
N LEU A 267 0.30 4.76 25.00
CA LEU A 267 -0.49 3.57 24.64
C LEU A 267 0.28 2.59 23.74
N ILE A 268 1.23 3.08 22.97
CA ILE A 268 2.05 2.32 22.02
C ILE A 268 3.52 2.54 22.39
N ARG A 269 4.32 1.48 22.25
CA ARG A 269 5.78 1.58 22.42
C ARG A 269 6.34 2.64 21.46
N VAL A 270 7.14 3.56 22.01
CA VAL A 270 7.75 4.66 21.26
C VAL A 270 8.50 4.16 20.02
N GLU A 271 9.21 3.03 20.14
CA GLU A 271 9.92 2.37 19.03
C GLU A 271 8.99 2.01 17.87
N THR A 272 7.84 1.39 18.17
CA THR A 272 6.84 1.00 17.17
C THR A 272 6.23 2.23 16.49
N PHE A 273 5.99 3.31 17.25
CA PHE A 273 5.48 4.56 16.69
C PHE A 273 6.47 5.23 15.72
N ILE A 274 7.76 5.35 16.12
CA ILE A 274 8.82 5.88 15.27
C ILE A 274 8.93 5.07 13.98
N TRP A 275 8.86 3.74 14.10
CA TRP A 275 8.93 2.84 12.97
C TRP A 275 7.72 2.97 12.02
N LEU A 276 6.51 3.19 12.53
CA LEU A 276 5.34 3.47 11.68
C LEU A 276 5.49 4.78 10.89
N ILE A 277 6.00 5.84 11.52
CA ILE A 277 6.31 7.09 10.82
C ILE A 277 7.37 6.85 9.75
N PHE A 278 8.42 6.09 10.06
CA PHE A 278 9.45 5.73 9.09
C PHE A 278 8.85 5.04 7.85
N LEU A 279 7.96 4.07 8.03
CA LEU A 279 7.28 3.40 6.90
C LEU A 279 6.42 4.36 6.07
N LEU A 280 5.70 5.28 6.71
CA LEU A 280 4.91 6.31 6.01
C LEU A 280 5.80 7.24 5.19
N LEU A 281 6.98 7.61 5.72
CA LEU A 281 7.97 8.40 5.00
C LEU A 281 8.57 7.63 3.82
N VAL A 282 8.81 6.32 3.96
CA VAL A 282 9.24 5.48 2.84
C VAL A 282 8.18 5.47 1.72
N ILE A 283 6.89 5.30 2.06
CA ILE A 283 5.82 5.39 1.05
C ILE A 283 5.77 6.77 0.39
N LEU A 284 5.93 7.86 1.16
CA LEU A 284 5.98 9.21 0.61
C LEU A 284 7.16 9.38 -0.35
N LEU A 285 8.35 8.88 0.02
CA LEU A 285 9.53 8.89 -0.84
C LEU A 285 9.27 8.14 -2.15
N MET A 286 8.62 6.97 -2.09
CA MET A 286 8.22 6.23 -3.29
C MET A 286 7.22 7.03 -4.14
N ASN A 287 6.23 7.69 -3.51
CA ASN A 287 5.27 8.54 -4.24
C ASN A 287 5.97 9.72 -4.96
N VAL A 288 7.00 10.31 -4.35
CA VAL A 288 7.85 11.35 -4.98
C VAL A 288 8.66 10.77 -6.13
N TYR A 289 9.29 9.60 -5.93
CA TYR A 289 10.04 8.91 -6.98
C TYR A 289 9.19 8.69 -8.24
N TRP A 290 8.01 8.11 -8.09
CA TRP A 290 7.08 7.88 -9.20
C TRP A 290 6.58 9.18 -9.83
N PHE A 291 6.38 10.23 -9.02
CA PHE A 291 6.00 11.55 -9.54
C PHE A 291 7.08 12.16 -10.44
N VAL A 292 8.36 12.07 -10.03
CA VAL A 292 9.49 12.51 -10.84
C VAL A 292 9.60 11.68 -12.12
N LEU A 293 9.43 10.35 -12.02
CA LEU A 293 9.45 9.47 -13.19
C LEU A 293 8.36 9.83 -14.19
N MET A 294 7.12 10.05 -13.73
CA MET A 294 6.03 10.54 -14.59
C MET A 294 6.39 11.89 -15.24
N GLY A 295 6.96 12.84 -14.49
CA GLY A 295 7.40 14.11 -15.05
C GLY A 295 8.43 13.95 -16.17
N LYS A 296 9.44 13.09 -15.98
CA LYS A 296 10.42 12.75 -17.04
C LYS A 296 9.75 12.14 -18.28
N MET A 297 8.82 11.20 -18.07
CA MET A 297 8.06 10.58 -19.17
C MET A 297 7.25 11.62 -19.95
N PHE A 298 6.66 12.61 -19.27
CA PHE A 298 5.89 13.67 -19.92
C PHE A 298 6.75 14.57 -20.79
N ILE A 299 7.90 15.03 -20.28
CA ILE A 299 8.83 15.88 -21.03
C ILE A 299 9.32 15.14 -22.27
N HIS A 300 9.66 13.86 -22.13
CA HIS A 300 10.06 13.01 -23.25
C HIS A 300 8.94 12.87 -24.29
N PHE A 301 7.70 12.62 -23.84
CA PHE A 301 6.55 12.50 -24.71
C PHE A 301 6.29 13.76 -25.53
N VAL A 302 6.36 14.94 -24.90
CA VAL A 302 6.20 16.24 -25.57
C VAL A 302 7.33 16.51 -26.56
N THR A 303 8.56 16.11 -26.24
CA THR A 303 9.75 16.38 -27.08
C THR A 303 9.88 15.42 -28.26
N SER A 304 9.56 14.13 -28.10
CA SER A 304 9.73 13.10 -29.13
C SER A 304 8.49 12.80 -29.98
N GLY A 305 7.29 13.23 -29.56
CA GLY A 305 6.06 13.16 -30.37
C GLY A 305 5.55 11.74 -30.72
N LYS A 306 6.18 10.69 -30.19
CA LYS A 306 5.85 9.27 -30.37
C LYS A 306 5.45 8.61 -29.04
N THR A 307 4.34 7.88 -29.05
CA THR A 307 3.87 6.95 -28.01
C THR A 307 4.39 5.54 -28.33
N GLU A 308 5.65 5.23 -28.01
CA GLU A 308 6.14 3.84 -28.06
C GLU A 308 6.69 3.48 -26.67
N ASP A 309 6.41 2.26 -26.21
CA ASP A 309 6.58 1.77 -24.83
C ASP A 309 7.81 2.33 -24.11
N ILE A 310 7.52 3.30 -23.24
CA ILE A 310 8.49 4.21 -22.65
C ILE A 310 9.22 3.55 -21.47
N LEU A 311 8.66 2.51 -20.85
CA LEU A 311 9.30 1.84 -19.71
C LEU A 311 10.62 1.17 -20.13
N THR A 312 10.60 0.44 -21.25
CA THR A 312 11.80 -0.17 -21.85
C THR A 312 12.79 0.89 -22.32
N ARG A 313 12.30 2.04 -22.82
CA ARG A 313 13.16 3.13 -23.27
C ARG A 313 13.72 4.00 -22.16
N VAL A 314 13.03 4.22 -21.04
CA VAL A 314 13.62 4.95 -19.90
C VAL A 314 14.77 4.14 -19.33
N THR A 315 14.62 2.82 -19.26
CA THR A 315 15.74 1.94 -18.90
C THR A 315 16.88 1.99 -19.94
N GLU A 316 16.57 2.03 -21.25
CA GLU A 316 17.58 2.20 -22.32
C GLU A 316 18.20 3.61 -22.36
N ILE A 317 17.47 4.66 -22.01
CA ILE A 317 17.92 6.05 -21.96
C ILE A 317 18.82 6.23 -20.74
N GLU A 318 18.43 5.70 -19.58
CA GLU A 318 19.32 5.64 -18.41
C GLU A 318 20.55 4.77 -18.71
N GLU A 319 20.45 3.71 -19.51
CA GLU A 319 21.60 2.91 -19.98
C GLU A 319 22.49 3.67 -20.95
N LYS A 320 21.92 4.45 -21.86
CA LYS A 320 22.66 5.35 -22.76
C LYS A 320 23.36 6.48 -22.02
N GLU A 321 22.69 7.13 -21.07
CA GLU A 321 23.29 8.17 -20.23
C GLU A 321 24.44 7.59 -19.39
N ARG A 322 24.26 6.38 -18.82
CA ARG A 322 25.32 5.62 -18.13
C ARG A 322 26.53 5.31 -19.02
N ASN A 323 26.31 4.93 -20.28
CA ASN A 323 27.39 4.60 -21.22
C ASN A 323 28.16 5.83 -21.71
N ILE A 324 27.51 7.01 -21.74
CA ILE A 324 28.15 8.29 -22.07
C ILE A 324 29.02 8.76 -20.90
N GLU A 325 28.54 8.65 -19.66
CA GLU A 325 29.30 9.00 -18.45
C GLU A 325 30.54 8.10 -18.24
N MET A 326 30.46 6.82 -18.60
CA MET A 326 31.63 5.91 -18.54
C MET A 326 32.63 6.09 -19.69
N LYS A 327 32.24 6.71 -20.81
CA LYS A 327 33.15 7.05 -21.91
C LYS A 327 33.89 8.37 -21.70
N ASN A 328 33.36 9.23 -20.83
CA ASN A 328 33.90 10.55 -20.52
C ASN A 328 34.71 10.56 -19.20
N LYS A 329 34.95 9.38 -18.62
CA LYS A 329 35.85 9.10 -17.50
C LYS A 329 36.95 8.19 -17.98
#